data_AF-A0A1I7S347-F1
#
_entry.id   AF-A0A1I7S347-F1
#
_cell.length_a   1.000
_cell.length_b   1.000
_cell.length_c   1.000
_cell.angle_alpha   90.00
_cell.angle_beta   90.00
_cell.angle_gamma   90.00
#
_symmetry.space_group_name_H-M   'P 1'
#
loop_
_entity.id
_entity.type
_entity.pdbx_description
1 polymer ?
#
loop_
_entity_poly.entity_id
_entity_poly.type
_entity_poly.pdbx_seq_one_letter_code
_entity_poly.pdbx_strand_id
1 'polypeptide(L)'
;MFKILRPRALSIGQRYNARNASTNEARNDEINQMDLLKRRMQSEKPKQSSKGRYWHEEVIAGQVRRWNYRSEFVDRLGLDKPHTKIWLSFGVIIVIGFSLFVTVKSQVIENRKEQMQERQRITKELSGKFGIVN
;
A
#
# COMPACT_ATOMS: atom_id res chain seq x y z
N MET A 1 -17.10 -49.44 -64.96
CA MET A 1 -16.22 -48.36 -65.48
C MET A 1 -16.11 -47.28 -64.39
N PHE A 2 -15.08 -47.34 -63.53
CA PHE A 2 -14.92 -46.38 -62.43
C PHE A 2 -13.99 -45.23 -62.86
N LYS A 3 -14.54 -44.01 -62.97
CA LYS A 3 -13.74 -42.79 -63.12
C LYS A 3 -13.13 -42.43 -61.77
N ILE A 4 -11.84 -42.69 -61.61
CA ILE A 4 -11.05 -42.25 -60.45
C ILE A 4 -10.87 -40.73 -60.58
N LEU A 5 -11.61 -39.95 -59.80
CA LEU A 5 -11.39 -38.51 -59.64
C LEU A 5 -10.07 -38.29 -58.90
N ARG A 6 -9.04 -37.80 -59.59
CA ARG A 6 -7.80 -37.37 -58.95
C ARG A 6 -8.04 -36.04 -58.21
N PRO A 7 -7.58 -35.88 -56.95
CA PRO A 7 -7.72 -34.63 -56.24
C PRO A 7 -6.91 -33.52 -56.93
N ARG A 8 -7.56 -32.38 -57.20
CA ARG A 8 -6.90 -31.17 -57.71
C ARG A 8 -5.94 -30.67 -56.62
N ALA A 9 -4.64 -30.70 -56.90
CA ALA A 9 -3.65 -30.16 -55.98
C ALA A 9 -3.84 -28.64 -55.89
N LEU A 10 -4.24 -28.16 -54.71
CA LEU A 10 -4.30 -26.73 -54.40
C LEU A 10 -2.91 -26.11 -54.58
N SER A 11 -2.87 -24.97 -55.27
CA SER A 11 -1.64 -24.19 -55.43
C SER A 11 -1.09 -23.74 -54.08
N ILE A 12 0.22 -23.53 -53.98
CA ILE A 12 0.90 -23.17 -52.73
C ILE A 12 0.26 -21.93 -52.08
N GLY A 13 -0.13 -20.94 -52.89
CA GLY A 13 -0.84 -19.75 -52.41
C GLY A 13 -2.23 -20.04 -51.83
N GLN A 14 -2.99 -20.97 -52.42
CA GLN A 14 -4.29 -21.40 -51.87
C GLN A 14 -4.12 -22.17 -50.56
N ARG A 15 -3.06 -22.96 -50.41
CA ARG A 15 -2.75 -23.66 -49.15
C ARG A 15 -2.36 -22.69 -48.04
N TYR A 16 -1.61 -21.64 -48.36
CA TYR A 16 -1.24 -20.61 -47.39
C TYR A 16 -2.48 -19.84 -46.90
N ASN A 17 -3.35 -19.42 -47.82
CA ASN A 17 -4.58 -18.72 -47.47
C ASN A 17 -5.56 -19.58 -46.66
N ALA A 18 -5.73 -20.86 -47.00
CA ALA A 18 -6.61 -21.77 -46.25
C ALA A 18 -6.10 -22.01 -44.82
N ARG A 19 -4.78 -22.12 -44.63
CA ARG A 19 -4.19 -22.27 -43.30
C ARG A 19 -4.41 -21.02 -42.45
N ASN A 20 -4.19 -19.84 -43.02
CA ASN A 20 -4.42 -18.56 -42.33
C ASN A 20 -5.89 -18.33 -41.99
N ALA A 21 -6.82 -18.74 -42.87
CA ALA A 21 -8.25 -18.68 -42.60
C ALA A 21 -8.65 -19.57 -41.41
N SER A 22 -8.17 -20.83 -41.38
CA SER A 22 -8.46 -21.75 -40.26
C SER A 22 -7.92 -21.27 -38.91
N THR A 23 -6.75 -20.63 -38.90
CA THR A 23 -6.17 -20.09 -37.66
C THR A 23 -6.92 -18.85 -37.16
N ASN A 24 -7.46 -18.04 -38.08
CA ASN A 24 -8.25 -16.87 -37.71
C ASN A 24 -9.63 -17.27 -37.16
N GLU A 25 -10.26 -18.29 -37.74
CA GLU A 25 -11.53 -18.84 -37.23
C GLU A 25 -11.36 -19.45 -35.84
N ALA A 26 -10.35 -20.30 -35.62
CA ALA A 26 -10.08 -20.90 -34.31
C ALA A 26 -9.82 -19.84 -33.23
N ARG A 27 -9.12 -18.75 -33.57
CA ARG A 27 -8.87 -17.63 -32.67
C ARG A 27 -10.15 -16.84 -32.35
N ASN A 28 -11.03 -16.66 -33.32
CA ASN A 28 -12.31 -15.99 -33.11
C ASN A 28 -13.25 -16.82 -32.22
N ASP A 29 -13.26 -18.14 -32.36
CA ASP A 29 -14.02 -19.04 -31.51
C ASP A 29 -13.50 -19.04 -30.07
N GLU A 30 -12.18 -19.01 -29.86
CA GLU A 30 -11.57 -18.90 -28.54
C GLU A 30 -11.91 -17.56 -27.86
N ILE A 31 -11.88 -16.45 -28.61
CA ILE A 31 -12.30 -15.13 -28.11
C ILE A 31 -13.78 -15.15 -27.71
N ASN A 32 -14.65 -15.77 -28.51
CA ASN A 32 -16.07 -15.92 -28.20
C ASN A 32 -16.31 -16.77 -26.95
N GLN A 33 -15.56 -17.88 -26.78
CA GLN A 33 -15.66 -18.70 -25.58
C GLN A 33 -15.16 -17.99 -24.33
N MET A 34 -14.05 -17.25 -24.44
CA MET A 34 -13.54 -16.41 -23.36
C MET A 34 -14.53 -15.31 -22.96
N ASP A 35 -15.20 -14.69 -23.92
CA ASP A 35 -16.23 -13.68 -23.64
C ASP A 35 -17.50 -14.29 -23.01
N LEU A 36 -17.91 -15.48 -23.45
CA LEU A 36 -19.00 -16.21 -22.82
C LEU A 36 -18.66 -16.62 -21.37
N LEU A 37 -17.44 -17.10 -21.12
CA LEU A 37 -16.92 -17.40 -19.79
C LEU A 37 -16.85 -16.15 -18.92
N LYS A 38 -16.38 -15.03 -19.46
CA LYS A 38 -16.32 -13.74 -18.75
C LYS A 38 -17.70 -13.24 -18.38
N ARG A 39 -18.69 -13.37 -19.27
CA ARG A 39 -20.09 -13.04 -18.99
C ARG A 39 -20.70 -13.96 -17.91
N ARG A 40 -20.44 -15.27 -17.95
CA ARG A 40 -20.88 -16.21 -16.90
C ARG A 40 -20.25 -15.90 -15.55
N MET A 41 -18.93 -15.68 -15.51
CA MET A 41 -18.26 -15.24 -14.29
C MET A 41 -18.79 -13.90 -13.81
N GLN A 42 -19.17 -12.98 -14.70
CA GLN A 42 -19.72 -11.68 -14.32
C GLN A 42 -21.17 -11.76 -13.81
N SER A 43 -21.97 -12.74 -14.27
CA SER A 43 -23.28 -13.03 -13.68
C SER A 43 -23.20 -13.73 -12.32
N GLU A 44 -22.13 -14.48 -12.08
CA GLU A 44 -21.84 -15.15 -10.80
C GLU A 44 -21.05 -14.29 -9.82
N LYS A 45 -20.55 -13.13 -10.26
CA LYS A 45 -19.82 -12.21 -9.38
C LYS A 45 -20.76 -11.77 -8.24
N PRO A 46 -20.32 -11.89 -6.97
CA PRO A 46 -21.09 -11.40 -5.84
C PRO A 46 -21.40 -9.92 -6.06
N LYS A 47 -22.68 -9.56 -5.97
CA LYS A 47 -23.18 -8.20 -6.18
C LYS A 47 -22.37 -7.25 -5.30
N GLN A 48 -21.49 -6.46 -5.91
CA GLN A 48 -20.70 -5.46 -5.21
C GLN A 48 -21.65 -4.47 -4.55
N SER A 49 -21.66 -4.44 -3.22
CA SER A 49 -22.22 -3.31 -2.49
C SER A 49 -21.38 -2.08 -2.80
N SER A 50 -22.01 -0.90 -2.88
CA SER A 50 -21.39 0.43 -3.08
C SER A 50 -20.25 0.79 -2.11
N LYS A 51 -19.96 -0.07 -1.12
CA LYS A 51 -18.85 0.02 -0.15
C LYS A 51 -17.79 -1.08 -0.30
N GLY A 52 -17.69 -1.76 -1.45
CA GLY A 52 -16.63 -2.74 -1.70
C GLY A 52 -16.75 -4.06 -0.94
N ARG A 53 -17.95 -4.43 -0.48
CA ARG A 53 -18.18 -5.70 0.26
C ARG A 53 -18.74 -6.77 -0.67
N TYR A 54 -18.06 -7.92 -0.72
CA TYR A 54 -18.46 -9.10 -1.47
C TYR A 54 -19.05 -10.14 -0.50
N TRP A 55 -20.35 -10.37 -0.57
CA TRP A 55 -21.00 -11.41 0.22
C TRP A 55 -21.23 -12.62 -0.68
N HIS A 56 -20.80 -13.80 -0.24
CA HIS A 56 -21.14 -15.05 -0.91
C HIS A 56 -22.28 -15.72 -0.16
N GLU A 57 -23.38 -15.92 -0.87
CA GLU A 57 -24.57 -16.61 -0.39
C GLU A 57 -24.64 -17.94 -1.13
N GLU A 58 -24.59 -19.04 -0.38
CA GLU A 58 -24.69 -20.38 -0.93
C GLU A 58 -25.91 -21.07 -0.32
N VAL A 59 -26.71 -21.68 -1.18
CA VAL A 59 -27.90 -22.42 -0.76
C VAL A 59 -27.52 -23.88 -0.65
N ILE A 60 -27.25 -24.34 0.57
CA ILE A 60 -26.93 -25.75 0.86
C ILE A 60 -28.14 -26.35 1.57
N ALA A 61 -28.72 -27.41 0.99
CA ALA A 61 -29.86 -28.13 1.55
C ALA A 61 -31.08 -27.25 1.92
N GLY A 62 -31.38 -26.24 1.11
CA GLY A 62 -32.53 -25.35 1.30
C GLY A 62 -32.36 -24.27 2.38
N GLN A 63 -31.20 -24.22 3.04
CA GLN A 63 -30.83 -23.11 3.94
C GLN A 63 -29.84 -22.18 3.24
N VAL A 64 -30.14 -20.89 3.24
CA VAL A 64 -29.22 -19.85 2.75
C VAL A 64 -28.16 -19.63 3.82
N ARG A 65 -26.92 -20.07 3.57
CA ARG A 65 -25.77 -19.79 4.45
C ARG A 65 -24.94 -18.68 3.84
N ARG A 66 -24.73 -17.62 4.63
CA ARG A 66 -23.86 -16.51 4.24
C ARG A 66 -22.45 -16.76 4.73
N TRP A 67 -21.51 -16.84 3.80
CA TRP A 67 -20.08 -16.96 4.11
C TRP A 67 -19.47 -15.55 4.17
N ASN A 68 -18.92 -15.18 5.33
CA ASN A 68 -18.10 -13.98 5.44
C ASN A 68 -16.65 -14.36 5.09
N TYR A 69 -16.03 -13.67 4.13
CA TYR A 69 -14.62 -13.86 3.84
C TYR A 69 -13.75 -13.43 5.04
N ARG A 70 -12.61 -14.10 5.25
CA ARG A 70 -11.66 -13.78 6.34
C ARG A 70 -11.22 -12.31 6.32
N SER A 71 -11.13 -11.71 5.13
CA SER A 71 -10.83 -10.29 4.95
C SER A 71 -11.84 -9.36 5.64
N GLU A 72 -13.12 -9.73 5.76
CA GLU A 72 -14.11 -8.92 6.46
C GLU A 72 -13.92 -8.92 7.98
N PHE A 73 -13.42 -10.01 8.55
CA PHE A 73 -13.07 -10.05 9.96
C PHE A 73 -11.86 -9.16 10.24
N VAL A 74 -10.84 -9.23 9.39
CA VAL A 74 -9.62 -8.41 9.51
C VAL A 74 -9.96 -6.91 9.37
N ASP A 75 -10.84 -6.56 8.44
CA ASP A 75 -11.29 -5.18 8.21
C ASP A 75 -12.16 -4.65 9.36
N ARG A 76 -13.15 -5.44 9.83
CA ARG A 76 -13.98 -5.08 11.00
C ARG A 76 -13.17 -4.91 12.28
N LEU A 77 -12.16 -5.75 12.47
CA LEU A 77 -11.27 -5.68 13.64
C LEU A 77 -10.20 -4.59 13.48
N GLY A 78 -10.10 -3.96 12.30
CA GLY A 78 -9.13 -2.91 12.01
C GLY A 78 -7.68 -3.37 12.20
N LEU A 79 -7.41 -4.66 11.93
CA LEU A 79 -6.06 -5.23 12.01
C LEU A 79 -5.16 -4.71 10.89
N ASP A 80 -5.75 -4.21 9.80
CA ASP A 80 -5.05 -3.66 8.63
C ASP A 80 -4.85 -2.13 8.74
N LYS A 81 -4.76 -1.61 9.97
CA LYS A 81 -4.42 -0.20 10.16
C LYS A 81 -2.95 -0.02 9.83
N PRO A 82 -2.58 0.92 8.93
CA PRO A 82 -1.18 1.25 8.72
C PRO A 82 -0.54 1.60 10.05
N HIS A 83 0.78 1.40 10.17
CA HIS A 83 1.57 1.56 11.39
C HIS A 83 1.55 2.98 12.01
N THR A 84 0.57 3.82 11.71
CA THR A 84 0.30 5.16 12.24
C THR A 84 0.40 5.25 13.75
N LYS A 85 -0.07 4.25 14.51
CA LYS A 85 0.06 4.24 15.97
C LYS A 85 1.52 4.13 16.43
N ILE A 86 2.32 3.34 15.71
CA ILE A 86 3.75 3.18 15.97
C ILE A 86 4.48 4.47 15.62
N TRP A 87 4.19 5.08 14.47
CA TRP A 87 4.74 6.39 14.10
C TRP A 87 4.39 7.48 15.11
N LEU A 88 3.16 7.50 15.63
CA LEU A 88 2.74 8.42 16.67
C LEU A 88 3.57 8.24 17.95
N SER A 89 3.81 6.99 18.38
CA SER A 89 4.67 6.73 19.54
C SER A 89 6.11 7.21 19.35
N PHE A 90 6.68 7.01 18.15
CA PHE A 90 8.00 7.54 17.84
C PHE A 90 8.03 9.07 17.88
N GLY A 91 7.02 9.74 17.32
CA GLY A 91 6.89 11.19 17.38
C GLY A 91 6.89 11.72 18.82
N VAL A 92 6.11 11.08 19.71
CA VAL A 92 6.04 11.47 21.14
C VAL A 92 7.39 11.28 21.83
N ILE A 93 8.05 10.13 21.63
CA ILE A 93 9.36 9.85 22.26
C ILE A 93 10.41 10.87 21.80
N ILE A 94 10.43 11.23 20.52
CA ILE A 94 11.36 12.21 19.96
C ILE A 94 11.15 13.59 20.61
N VAL A 95 9.90 14.06 20.73
CA VAL A 95 9.59 15.36 21.35
C VAL A 95 10.01 15.39 22.82
N ILE A 96 9.73 14.33 23.58
CA ILE A 96 10.13 14.24 24.99
C ILE A 96 11.66 14.23 25.11
N GLY A 97 12.34 13.39 24.34
CA GLY A 97 13.81 13.30 24.34
C GLY A 97 14.48 14.62 23.96
N PHE A 98 13.95 15.30 22.93
CA PHE A 98 14.45 16.59 22.49
C PHE A 98 14.24 17.68 23.55
N SER A 99 13.07 17.71 24.20
CA SER A 99 12.78 18.69 25.25
C SER A 99 13.73 18.56 26.43
N LEU A 100 13.97 17.33 26.90
CA LEU A 100 14.94 17.06 27.97
C LEU A 100 16.36 17.47 27.55
N PHE A 101 16.76 17.17 26.31
CA PHE A 101 18.06 17.55 25.78
C PHE A 101 18.28 19.07 25.76
N VAL A 102 17.28 19.84 25.31
CA VAL A 102 17.34 21.31 25.29
C VAL A 102 17.47 21.87 26.70
N THR A 103 16.72 21.34 27.66
CA THR A 103 16.80 21.78 29.08
C THR A 103 18.21 21.57 29.65
N VAL A 104 18.77 20.37 29.48
CA VAL A 104 20.12 20.06 29.96
C VAL A 104 21.17 20.96 29.30
N LYS A 105 21.06 21.21 27.99
CA LYS A 105 21.99 22.09 27.29
C LYS A 105 21.86 23.55 27.73
N SER A 106 20.64 24.01 27.98
CA SER A 106 20.39 25.37 28.46
C SER A 106 21.01 25.60 29.84
N GLN A 107 20.85 24.64 30.76
CA GLN A 107 21.49 24.69 32.09
C GLN A 107 23.02 24.77 32.01
N VAL A 108 23.66 24.02 31.10
CA VAL A 108 25.12 24.08 30.92
C VAL A 108 25.57 25.45 30.39
N ILE A 109 24.78 26.08 29.53
CA ILE A 109 25.08 27.41 29.00
C ILE A 109 24.90 28.48 30.09
N GLU A 110 23.84 28.37 30.88
CA GLU A 110 23.50 29.31 31.95
C GLU A 110 24.55 29.28 33.07
N ASN A 111 24.96 28.09 33.51
CA ASN A 111 26.05 27.94 34.49
C ASN A 111 27.36 28.61 34.05
N ARG A 112 27.70 28.57 32.74
CA ARG A 112 28.89 29.24 32.21
C ARG A 112 28.75 30.76 32.23
N LYS A 113 27.54 31.29 31.99
CA LYS A 113 27.26 32.72 32.07
C LYS A 113 27.31 33.19 33.52
N GLU A 114 26.72 32.44 34.45
CA GLU A 114 26.73 32.75 35.88
C GLU A 114 28.16 32.80 36.42
N GLN A 115 29.00 31.80 36.12
CA GLN A 115 30.40 31.79 36.55
C GLN A 115 31.21 32.99 36.00
N MET A 116 30.88 33.50 34.81
CA MET A 116 31.49 34.73 34.29
C MET A 116 30.96 35.98 35.00
N GLN A 117 29.67 36.03 35.30
CA GLN A 117 29.06 37.16 36.01
C GLN A 117 29.55 37.26 37.46
N GLU A 118 29.69 36.13 38.15
CA GLU A 118 30.25 36.08 39.51
C GLU A 118 31.67 36.61 39.54
N ARG A 119 32.51 36.21 38.58
CA ARG A 119 33.88 36.75 38.46
C ARG A 119 33.87 38.27 38.28
N GLN A 120 33.00 38.79 37.42
CA GLN A 120 32.89 40.25 37.21
C GLN A 120 32.39 40.99 38.45
N ARG A 121 31.46 40.41 39.22
CA ARG A 121 30.98 40.98 40.50
C ARG A 121 32.11 41.03 41.53
N ILE A 122 32.84 39.94 41.68
CA ILE A 122 33.99 39.84 42.59
C ILE A 122 35.07 40.87 42.19
N THR A 123 35.37 41.02 40.89
CA THR A 123 36.35 42.04 40.43
C THR A 123 35.87 43.46 40.72
N LYS A 124 34.58 43.77 40.53
CA LYS A 124 34.01 45.09 40.87
C LYS A 124 34.05 45.37 42.37
N GLU A 125 33.69 44.39 43.20
CA GLU A 125 33.75 44.53 44.65
C GLU A 125 35.20 44.69 45.13
N LEU A 126 36.15 43.90 44.63
CA LEU A 126 37.56 44.07 44.98
C LEU A 126 38.12 45.42 44.51
N SER A 127 37.81 45.85 43.29
CA SER A 127 38.25 47.14 42.76
C SER A 127 37.69 48.31 43.57
N GLY A 128 36.40 48.26 43.96
CA GLY A 128 35.77 49.28 44.80
C GLY A 128 36.29 49.29 46.25
N LYS A 129 36.64 48.12 46.81
CA LYS A 129 37.18 48.02 48.18
C LYS A 129 38.67 48.36 48.29
N PHE A 130 39.47 48.08 47.25
CA PHE A 130 40.91 48.34 47.26
C PHE A 130 41.32 49.68 46.64
N GLY A 131 40.37 50.46 46.11
CA GLY A 131 40.62 51.86 45.74
C GLY A 131 41.80 52.06 44.78
N ILE A 132 42.08 51.10 43.90
CA ILE A 132 43.02 51.31 42.80
C ILE A 132 42.23 51.98 41.67
N VAL A 133 42.06 53.28 41.85
CA VAL A 133 41.80 54.25 40.80
C VAL A 133 43.12 54.37 40.02
N ASN A 134 43.09 54.07 38.72
CA ASN A 134 44.06 54.68 37.81
C ASN A 134 43.71 56.16 37.65
#